data_AF-A0A315X1J0-F1
#
_entry.id   AF-A0A315X1J0-F1
#
_cell.length_a   1.000
_cell.length_b   1.000
_cell.length_c   1.000
_cell.angle_alpha   90.00
_cell.angle_beta   90.00
_cell.angle_gamma   90.00
#
_symmetry.space_group_name_H-M   'P 1'
#
loop_
_entity.id
_entity.type
_entity.pdbx_description
1 polymer ?
#
loop_
_entity_poly.entity_id
_entity_poly.type
_entity_poly.pdbx_seq_one_letter_code
_entity_poly.pdbx_strand_id
1 'polypeptide(L)'
;MNTQKQIVLIVALFFIFVGGCAAYTAIDLPVRAPDQQKWTDEQSIERGALLYANNCRTCHGNKGDGGIGPALNRADFQDQDPLLLRQNRDLVRRTLQCGRAGTLMPAWLNTNGGALNAIQIEHLVNLITAPATGEDAFGNPTSFGWTEAVHFAHNLNLHTSAVVGGDTLSLIARAHGIGPAELAALNNLPVEGTLKQGSTIQLPGFRADQDGYAYTVYKDNETITKVAEAHFVGALIIADLNKLDYSLSVKRGVATMELLTADGQPRAGLFPGEVLALPAGAVYFVTAGDTVPAVAERHGITEQQLKDLNDAIKDLEPDAEIPAEVTELKLPKIDGYIVQGQSLDDVAQTLSGTTAGMIAEANGLKASDIVAIGTSLHLPEDSWGSAAPDQINPGTACVQHAVPASVFQTLPGIGTATPATEPDEPTEISAKVTIFATQTVPEFDWIIEADGVRSEPNAGAVKVAKGTEIRFENGAGLHTITLNGVDDKPDIGPAVGDARTITFNEPGKFKLTCVYHPAMTGWIWVE
;
A
#
# COMPACT_ATOMS: atom_id res chain seq x y z
N MET A 1 68.78 24.23 -27.17
CA MET A 1 67.99 22.98 -27.13
C MET A 1 67.71 22.53 -28.55
N ASN A 2 67.91 21.26 -28.88
CA ASN A 2 67.69 20.73 -30.22
C ASN A 2 66.23 20.28 -30.37
N THR A 3 65.39 21.18 -30.88
CA THR A 3 63.93 21.02 -31.05
C THR A 3 63.56 19.79 -31.86
N GLN A 4 64.38 19.40 -32.84
CA GLN A 4 64.13 18.20 -33.65
C GLN A 4 64.22 16.91 -32.80
N LYS A 5 65.20 16.81 -31.90
CA LYS A 5 65.33 15.64 -31.00
C LYS A 5 64.17 15.56 -30.00
N GLN A 6 63.66 16.71 -29.55
CA GLN A 6 62.51 16.76 -28.65
C GLN A 6 61.22 16.34 -29.34
N ILE A 7 60.98 16.80 -30.58
CA ILE A 7 59.81 16.39 -31.35
C ILE A 7 59.82 14.88 -31.62
N VAL A 8 60.95 14.33 -32.05
CA VAL A 8 61.08 12.88 -32.30
C VAL A 8 60.83 12.07 -31.02
N LEU A 9 61.34 12.52 -29.87
CA LEU A 9 61.09 11.87 -28.58
C LEU A 9 59.61 11.90 -28.20
N ILE A 10 58.95 13.05 -28.33
CA ILE A 10 57.52 13.21 -28.01
C ILE A 10 56.67 12.32 -28.91
N VAL A 11 56.96 12.29 -30.21
CA VAL A 11 56.24 11.43 -31.17
C VAL A 11 56.46 9.96 -30.86
N ALA A 12 57.69 9.53 -30.55
CA ALA A 12 57.97 8.16 -30.16
C ALA A 12 57.25 7.76 -28.85
N LEU A 13 57.26 8.62 -27.84
CA LEU A 13 56.52 8.40 -26.59
C LEU A 13 55.01 8.35 -26.81
N PHE A 14 54.48 9.18 -27.70
CA PHE A 14 53.06 9.13 -28.08
C PHE A 14 52.69 7.80 -28.75
N PHE A 15 53.50 7.32 -29.70
CA PHE A 15 53.26 6.01 -30.32
C PHE A 15 53.40 4.85 -29.34
N ILE A 16 54.34 4.92 -28.40
CA ILE A 16 54.47 3.93 -27.32
C ILE A 16 53.25 3.97 -26.40
N PHE A 17 52.76 5.17 -26.05
CA PHE A 17 51.57 5.34 -25.22
C PHE A 17 50.32 4.79 -25.92
N VAL A 18 50.07 5.19 -27.18
CA VAL A 18 48.94 4.71 -27.97
C VAL A 18 49.03 3.20 -28.23
N GLY A 19 50.22 2.70 -28.56
CA GLY A 19 50.47 1.25 -28.72
C GLY A 19 50.27 0.48 -27.42
N GLY A 20 50.67 1.05 -26.28
CA GLY A 20 50.43 0.50 -24.94
C GLY A 20 48.94 0.48 -24.58
N CYS A 21 48.20 1.55 -24.87
CA CYS A 21 46.74 1.58 -24.71
C CYS A 21 46.05 0.56 -25.62
N ALA A 22 46.45 0.44 -26.88
CA ALA A 22 45.89 -0.54 -27.82
C ALA A 22 46.17 -1.98 -27.36
N ALA A 23 47.39 -2.28 -26.92
CA ALA A 23 47.75 -3.58 -26.36
C ALA A 23 46.99 -3.88 -25.07
N TYR A 24 46.86 -2.89 -24.17
CA TYR A 24 46.04 -3.01 -22.96
C TYR A 24 44.59 -3.31 -23.32
N THR A 25 43.97 -2.58 -24.26
CA THR A 25 42.59 -2.85 -24.67
C THR A 25 42.42 -4.21 -25.34
N ALA A 26 43.38 -4.67 -26.15
CA ALA A 26 43.29 -5.95 -26.85
C ALA A 26 43.47 -7.16 -25.93
N ILE A 27 44.16 -6.99 -24.80
CA ILE A 27 44.42 -8.07 -23.83
C ILE A 27 43.38 -8.03 -22.69
N ASP A 28 43.04 -6.84 -22.20
CA ASP A 28 42.20 -6.66 -21.00
C ASP A 28 40.70 -6.69 -21.30
N LEU A 29 40.23 -6.06 -22.39
CA LEU A 29 38.79 -6.00 -22.71
C LEU A 29 38.14 -7.39 -22.91
N PRO A 30 38.79 -8.37 -23.58
CA PRO A 30 38.20 -9.70 -23.75
C PRO A 30 37.98 -10.46 -22.44
N VAL A 31 38.70 -10.10 -21.37
CA VAL A 31 38.56 -10.72 -20.04
C VAL A 31 37.59 -9.89 -19.18
N ARG A 32 37.79 -8.57 -19.12
CA ARG A 32 37.01 -7.69 -18.26
C ARG A 32 35.56 -7.49 -18.72
N ALA A 33 35.28 -7.50 -20.03
CA ALA A 33 33.91 -7.28 -20.50
C ALA A 33 32.95 -8.43 -20.15
N PRO A 34 33.30 -9.72 -20.33
CA PRO A 34 32.51 -10.84 -19.83
C PRO A 34 32.34 -10.84 -18.31
N ASP A 35 33.42 -10.57 -17.57
CA ASP A 35 33.39 -10.53 -16.10
C ASP A 35 32.49 -9.40 -15.59
N GLN A 36 32.56 -8.23 -16.22
CA GLN A 36 31.69 -7.09 -15.92
C GLN A 36 30.23 -7.42 -16.24
N GLN A 37 29.95 -8.05 -17.39
CA GLN A 37 28.58 -8.42 -17.75
C GLN A 37 28.00 -9.45 -16.77
N LYS A 38 28.76 -10.48 -16.43
CA LYS A 38 28.38 -11.48 -15.42
C LYS A 38 28.11 -10.85 -14.05
N TRP A 39 28.99 -9.94 -13.60
CA TRP A 39 28.79 -9.22 -12.34
C TRP A 39 27.54 -8.36 -12.35
N THR A 40 27.22 -7.74 -13.49
CA THR A 40 26.01 -6.92 -13.66
C THR A 40 24.75 -7.79 -13.63
N ASP A 41 24.81 -8.97 -14.24
CA ASP A 41 23.72 -9.95 -14.26
C ASP A 41 23.45 -10.54 -12.87
N GLU A 42 24.50 -10.97 -12.16
CA GLU A 42 24.40 -11.48 -10.78
C GLU A 42 23.83 -10.43 -9.82
N GLN A 43 24.31 -9.17 -9.89
CA GLN A 43 23.73 -8.07 -9.11
C GLN A 43 22.27 -7.79 -9.46
N SER A 44 21.91 -7.91 -10.73
CA SER A 44 20.54 -7.70 -11.20
C SER A 44 19.61 -8.77 -10.63
N ILE A 45 20.07 -10.03 -10.60
CA ILE A 45 19.37 -11.17 -10.02
C ILE A 45 19.24 -11.02 -8.50
N GLU A 46 20.30 -10.60 -7.80
CA GLU A 46 20.29 -10.35 -6.35
C GLU A 46 19.33 -9.22 -5.97
N ARG A 47 19.35 -8.09 -6.70
CA ARG A 47 18.36 -7.02 -6.53
C ARG A 47 16.94 -7.52 -6.79
N GLY A 48 16.78 -8.39 -7.79
CA GLY A 48 15.52 -9.07 -8.08
C GLY A 48 15.06 -9.93 -6.90
N ALA A 49 15.97 -10.69 -6.29
CA ALA A 49 15.70 -11.53 -5.13
C ALA A 49 15.21 -10.72 -3.93
N LEU A 50 15.82 -9.56 -3.66
CA LEU A 50 15.38 -8.63 -2.62
C LEU A 50 13.98 -8.08 -2.92
N LEU A 51 13.74 -7.61 -4.15
CA LEU A 51 12.42 -7.10 -4.55
C LEU A 51 11.34 -8.18 -4.42
N TYR A 52 11.66 -9.41 -4.85
CA TYR A 52 10.78 -10.55 -4.74
C TYR A 52 10.43 -10.88 -3.29
N ALA A 53 11.44 -10.92 -2.42
CA ALA A 53 11.26 -11.21 -1.01
C ALA A 53 10.41 -10.14 -0.29
N ASN A 54 10.47 -8.89 -0.72
CA ASN A 54 9.64 -7.81 -0.15
C ASN A 54 8.21 -7.80 -0.70
N ASN A 55 8.00 -8.13 -1.97
CA ASN A 55 6.74 -7.80 -2.66
C ASN A 55 5.95 -9.02 -3.16
N CYS A 56 6.60 -10.16 -3.42
CA CYS A 56 6.01 -11.26 -4.19
C CYS A 56 5.89 -12.56 -3.39
N ARG A 57 6.77 -12.79 -2.41
CA ARG A 57 6.84 -14.06 -1.66
C ARG A 57 5.56 -14.44 -0.93
N THR A 58 4.78 -13.44 -0.51
CA THR A 58 3.53 -13.64 0.24
C THR A 58 2.52 -14.47 -0.56
N CYS A 59 2.44 -14.24 -1.87
CA CYS A 59 1.55 -15.00 -2.76
C CYS A 59 2.27 -16.16 -3.44
N HIS A 60 3.55 -15.99 -3.80
CA HIS A 60 4.29 -16.93 -4.64
C HIS A 60 5.28 -17.82 -3.88
N GLY A 61 5.29 -17.77 -2.56
CA GLY A 61 6.15 -18.57 -1.67
C GLY A 61 7.55 -17.97 -1.48
N ASN A 62 8.24 -18.30 -0.38
CA ASN A 62 9.58 -17.74 -0.08
C ASN A 62 10.62 -18.08 -1.15
N LYS A 63 10.44 -19.18 -1.88
CA LYS A 63 11.34 -19.66 -2.92
C LYS A 63 10.70 -19.71 -4.31
N GLY A 64 9.58 -19.03 -4.52
CA GLY A 64 8.85 -19.11 -5.80
C GLY A 64 8.08 -20.40 -6.00
N ASP A 65 7.86 -21.19 -4.96
CA ASP A 65 7.17 -22.48 -4.99
C ASP A 65 5.64 -22.39 -5.15
N GLY A 66 5.09 -21.17 -5.10
CA GLY A 66 3.68 -20.89 -5.24
C GLY A 66 2.94 -20.89 -3.90
N GLY A 67 1.61 -20.89 -3.98
CA GLY A 67 0.72 -20.81 -2.84
C GLY A 67 -0.61 -20.22 -3.30
N ILE A 68 -0.86 -18.97 -2.89
CA ILE A 68 -1.99 -18.17 -3.39
C ILE A 68 -1.81 -17.90 -4.90
N GLY A 69 -0.60 -17.51 -5.29
CA GLY A 69 -0.17 -17.37 -6.68
C GLY A 69 0.49 -18.64 -7.21
N PRO A 70 0.58 -18.80 -8.55
CA PRO A 70 1.27 -19.93 -9.15
C PRO A 70 2.77 -19.94 -8.81
N ALA A 71 3.39 -21.12 -8.87
CA ALA A 71 4.84 -21.24 -8.74
C ALA A 71 5.56 -20.43 -9.85
N LEU A 72 6.56 -19.66 -9.45
CA LEU A 72 7.42 -18.86 -10.31
C LEU A 72 8.82 -19.45 -10.46
N ASN A 73 9.29 -20.21 -9.47
CA ASN A 73 10.51 -20.99 -9.54
C ASN A 73 10.21 -22.35 -10.20
N ARG A 74 10.14 -22.34 -11.53
CA ARG A 74 9.79 -23.52 -12.34
C ARG A 74 10.66 -23.62 -13.58
N ALA A 75 10.97 -24.86 -13.95
CA ALA A 75 11.97 -25.18 -14.97
C ALA A 75 11.69 -24.54 -16.35
N ASP A 76 10.43 -24.40 -16.73
CA ASP A 76 10.03 -23.77 -17.99
C ASP A 76 10.36 -22.27 -18.04
N PHE A 77 10.26 -21.53 -16.94
CA PHE A 77 10.71 -20.13 -16.91
C PHE A 77 12.23 -19.98 -16.94
N GLN A 78 12.95 -21.02 -16.52
CA GLN A 78 14.41 -21.05 -16.45
C GLN A 78 15.05 -21.64 -17.70
N ASP A 79 14.25 -22.01 -18.71
CA ASP A 79 14.74 -22.52 -19.99
C ASP A 79 15.51 -21.42 -20.73
N GLN A 80 16.76 -21.71 -21.09
CA GLN A 80 17.68 -20.78 -21.75
C GLN A 80 17.65 -20.90 -23.28
N ASP A 81 16.75 -21.71 -23.86
CA ASP A 81 16.48 -21.65 -25.29
C ASP A 81 16.09 -20.21 -25.70
N PRO A 82 16.74 -19.59 -26.70
CA PRO A 82 16.54 -18.18 -27.01
C PRO A 82 15.09 -17.76 -27.31
N LEU A 83 14.28 -18.66 -27.91
CA LEU A 83 12.89 -18.35 -28.23
C LEU A 83 12.00 -18.49 -26.99
N LEU A 84 12.19 -19.55 -26.21
CA LEU A 84 11.45 -19.76 -24.96
C LEU A 84 11.81 -18.70 -23.92
N LEU A 85 13.09 -18.41 -23.73
CA LEU A 85 13.57 -17.38 -22.82
C LEU A 85 12.97 -16.02 -23.15
N ARG A 86 12.95 -15.62 -24.45
CA ARG A 86 12.33 -14.37 -24.85
C ARG A 86 10.83 -14.35 -24.53
N GLN A 87 10.10 -15.40 -24.88
CA GLN A 87 8.66 -15.50 -24.59
C GLN A 87 8.36 -15.45 -23.10
N ASN A 88 9.12 -16.17 -22.28
CA ASN A 88 8.99 -16.20 -20.83
C ASN A 88 9.28 -14.82 -20.22
N ARG A 89 10.38 -14.18 -20.63
CA ARG A 89 10.69 -12.82 -20.19
C ARG A 89 9.59 -11.84 -20.54
N ASP A 90 9.04 -11.92 -21.76
CA ASP A 90 7.95 -11.04 -22.21
C ASP A 90 6.63 -11.32 -21.45
N LEU A 91 6.35 -12.57 -21.10
CA LEU A 91 5.20 -12.94 -20.28
C LEU A 91 5.36 -12.40 -18.85
N VAL A 92 6.49 -12.68 -18.20
CA VAL A 92 6.77 -12.25 -16.82
C VAL A 92 6.76 -10.72 -16.75
N ARG A 93 7.46 -10.04 -17.66
CA ARG A 93 7.50 -8.58 -17.73
C ARG A 93 6.10 -7.98 -17.84
N ARG A 94 5.30 -8.46 -18.79
CA ARG A 94 3.93 -7.93 -19.00
C ARG A 94 3.04 -8.18 -17.78
N THR A 95 3.16 -9.36 -17.18
CA THR A 95 2.41 -9.71 -15.97
C THR A 95 2.79 -8.82 -14.80
N LEU A 96 4.08 -8.52 -14.61
CA LEU A 96 4.51 -7.58 -13.58
C LEU A 96 4.04 -6.16 -13.90
N GLN A 97 4.13 -5.72 -15.15
CA GLN A 97 3.75 -4.37 -15.54
C GLN A 97 2.25 -4.09 -15.39
N CYS A 98 1.40 -5.03 -15.78
CA CYS A 98 -0.05 -4.83 -15.86
C CYS A 98 -0.83 -5.55 -14.75
N GLY A 99 -0.15 -6.43 -13.99
CA GLY A 99 -0.80 -7.40 -13.13
C GLY A 99 -1.63 -8.40 -13.93
N ARG A 100 -2.58 -9.05 -13.26
CA ARG A 100 -3.51 -9.98 -13.90
C ARG A 100 -4.93 -9.68 -13.48
N ALA A 101 -5.71 -9.17 -14.43
CA ALA A 101 -7.12 -8.83 -14.26
C ALA A 101 -7.91 -10.00 -13.67
N GLY A 102 -8.81 -9.70 -12.73
CA GLY A 102 -9.63 -10.70 -12.04
C GLY A 102 -8.84 -11.60 -11.08
N THR A 103 -7.63 -11.20 -10.69
CA THR A 103 -6.82 -11.88 -9.67
C THR A 103 -6.25 -10.87 -8.68
N LEU A 104 -5.70 -11.37 -7.57
CA LEU A 104 -5.01 -10.55 -6.56
C LEU A 104 -3.64 -9.99 -7.04
N MET A 105 -3.24 -10.22 -8.29
CA MET A 105 -1.95 -9.73 -8.81
C MET A 105 -2.11 -8.29 -9.34
N PRO A 106 -1.65 -7.26 -8.60
CA PRO A 106 -1.77 -5.87 -9.04
C PRO A 106 -0.80 -5.56 -10.17
N ALA A 107 -0.98 -4.40 -10.80
CA ALA A 107 0.06 -3.82 -11.63
C ALA A 107 1.22 -3.33 -10.74
N TRP A 108 2.44 -3.72 -11.08
CA TRP A 108 3.63 -3.31 -10.31
C TRP A 108 4.39 -2.17 -10.97
N LEU A 109 4.22 -1.91 -12.27
CA LEU A 109 4.89 -0.79 -12.92
C LEU A 109 4.26 0.54 -12.49
N ASN A 110 5.08 1.49 -12.10
CA ASN A 110 4.65 2.79 -11.59
C ASN A 110 3.85 3.63 -12.58
N THR A 111 4.17 3.58 -13.87
CA THR A 111 3.35 4.24 -14.90
C THR A 111 1.98 3.58 -15.09
N ASN A 112 1.75 2.43 -14.48
CA ASN A 112 0.48 1.70 -14.45
C ASN A 112 -0.13 1.66 -13.04
N GLY A 113 0.32 2.53 -12.11
CA GLY A 113 -0.20 2.64 -10.75
C GLY A 113 0.49 1.74 -9.71
N GLY A 114 1.56 1.03 -10.07
CA GLY A 114 2.33 0.18 -9.16
C GLY A 114 3.50 0.87 -8.45
N ALA A 115 4.23 0.14 -7.59
CA ALA A 115 5.33 0.72 -6.80
C ALA A 115 6.72 0.67 -7.48
N LEU A 116 6.87 -0.06 -8.59
CA LEU A 116 8.17 -0.38 -9.18
C LEU A 116 8.42 0.37 -10.49
N ASN A 117 9.63 0.86 -10.70
CA ASN A 117 10.05 1.39 -11.99
C ASN A 117 10.45 0.26 -12.98
N ALA A 118 10.63 0.60 -14.25
CA ALA A 118 10.95 -0.38 -15.30
C ALA A 118 12.25 -1.18 -15.05
N ILE A 119 13.26 -0.58 -14.40
CA ILE A 119 14.52 -1.26 -14.09
C ILE A 119 14.31 -2.31 -12.98
N GLN A 120 13.52 -1.97 -11.96
CA GLN A 120 13.14 -2.91 -10.90
C GLN A 120 12.30 -4.07 -11.43
N ILE A 121 11.42 -3.81 -12.40
CA ILE A 121 10.71 -4.88 -13.13
C ILE A 121 11.71 -5.81 -13.83
N GLU A 122 12.73 -5.28 -14.51
CA GLU A 122 13.75 -6.13 -15.15
C GLU A 122 14.56 -6.97 -14.14
N HIS A 123 14.86 -6.45 -12.95
CA HIS A 123 15.51 -7.23 -11.89
C HIS A 123 14.66 -8.46 -11.51
N LEU A 124 13.35 -8.30 -11.36
CA LEU A 124 12.42 -9.40 -11.08
C LEU A 124 12.34 -10.39 -12.25
N VAL A 125 12.27 -9.90 -13.49
CA VAL A 125 12.29 -10.75 -14.69
C VAL A 125 13.58 -11.58 -14.72
N ASN A 126 14.72 -10.96 -14.44
CA ASN A 126 16.03 -11.62 -14.41
C ASN A 126 16.10 -12.71 -13.34
N LEU A 127 15.59 -12.46 -12.13
CA LEU A 127 15.48 -13.48 -11.09
C LEU A 127 14.66 -14.69 -11.55
N ILE A 128 13.43 -14.43 -12.03
CA ILE A 128 12.46 -15.48 -12.35
C ILE A 128 12.96 -16.36 -13.50
N THR A 129 13.62 -15.78 -14.49
CA THR A 129 14.15 -16.51 -15.66
C THR A 129 15.61 -16.94 -15.52
N ALA A 130 16.24 -16.75 -14.36
CA ALA A 130 17.63 -17.12 -14.14
C ALA A 130 17.80 -18.65 -14.22
N PRO A 131 18.85 -19.16 -14.88
CA PRO A 131 19.09 -20.59 -14.97
C PRO A 131 19.37 -21.22 -13.60
N ALA A 132 18.86 -22.43 -13.37
CA ALA A 132 19.14 -23.22 -12.17
C ALA A 132 20.53 -23.89 -12.27
N THR A 133 21.58 -23.11 -12.05
CA THR A 133 22.98 -23.57 -12.20
C THR A 133 23.59 -24.20 -10.93
N GLY A 134 22.84 -24.28 -9.83
CA GLY A 134 23.29 -24.84 -8.55
C GLY A 134 22.28 -25.81 -7.94
N GLU A 135 22.55 -26.25 -6.71
CA GLU A 135 21.67 -27.13 -5.93
C GLU A 135 21.38 -26.51 -4.56
N ASP A 136 20.16 -26.71 -4.05
CA ASP A 136 19.77 -26.32 -2.70
C ASP A 136 20.33 -27.29 -1.64
N ALA A 137 20.06 -27.02 -0.35
CA ALA A 137 20.52 -27.85 0.77
C ALA A 137 19.98 -29.30 0.75
N PHE A 138 19.03 -29.60 -0.14
CA PHE A 138 18.41 -30.92 -0.32
C PHE A 138 18.79 -31.57 -1.65
N GLY A 139 19.69 -30.96 -2.43
CA GLY A 139 20.15 -31.49 -3.73
C GLY A 139 19.19 -31.22 -4.89
N ASN A 140 18.22 -30.31 -4.75
CA ASN A 140 17.35 -29.93 -5.87
C ASN A 140 17.99 -28.80 -6.69
N PRO A 141 17.86 -28.82 -8.04
CA PRO A 141 18.33 -27.72 -8.87
C PRO A 141 17.71 -26.37 -8.46
N THR A 142 18.55 -25.35 -8.30
CA THR A 142 18.15 -23.98 -7.95
C THR A 142 19.08 -22.94 -8.59
N SER A 143 18.70 -21.67 -8.61
CA SER A 143 19.56 -20.55 -9.01
C SER A 143 20.10 -19.80 -7.80
N PHE A 144 21.23 -19.11 -7.96
CA PHE A 144 21.77 -18.21 -6.93
C PHE A 144 20.72 -17.21 -6.44
N GLY A 145 19.94 -16.63 -7.36
CA GLY A 145 18.89 -15.67 -7.01
C GLY A 145 17.78 -16.25 -6.14
N TRP A 146 17.37 -17.50 -6.35
CA TRP A 146 16.34 -18.13 -5.51
C TRP A 146 16.86 -18.46 -4.11
N THR A 147 18.15 -18.80 -3.98
CA THR A 147 18.80 -18.94 -2.67
C THR A 147 18.84 -17.60 -1.94
N GLU A 148 19.23 -16.53 -2.62
CA GLU A 148 19.22 -15.18 -2.03
C GLU A 148 17.80 -14.71 -1.69
N ALA A 149 16.79 -15.06 -2.49
CA ALA A 149 15.40 -14.71 -2.18
C ALA A 149 14.93 -15.33 -0.86
N VAL A 150 15.33 -16.58 -0.59
CA VAL A 150 15.09 -17.25 0.69
C VAL A 150 15.89 -16.61 1.82
N HIS A 151 17.15 -16.26 1.59
CA HIS A 151 17.97 -15.55 2.58
C HIS A 151 17.37 -14.19 2.94
N PHE A 152 16.98 -13.39 1.95
CA PHE A 152 16.28 -12.12 2.17
C PHE A 152 14.96 -12.36 2.87
N ALA A 153 14.16 -13.36 2.48
CA ALA A 153 12.93 -13.68 3.20
C ALA A 153 13.19 -14.04 4.67
N HIS A 154 14.21 -14.87 4.97
CA HIS A 154 14.60 -15.21 6.34
C HIS A 154 15.14 -14.00 7.11
N ASN A 155 15.91 -13.12 6.47
CA ASN A 155 16.44 -11.90 7.08
C ASN A 155 15.34 -10.86 7.34
N LEU A 156 14.38 -10.71 6.42
CA LEU A 156 13.16 -9.92 6.60
C LEU A 156 12.29 -10.51 7.73
N ASN A 157 12.30 -11.84 7.91
CA ASN A 157 11.65 -12.49 9.04
C ASN A 157 12.46 -12.35 10.36
N LEU A 158 13.75 -11.99 10.30
CA LEU A 158 14.64 -11.81 11.46
C LEU A 158 14.72 -10.35 11.92
N HIS A 159 14.50 -9.39 11.02
CA HIS A 159 14.40 -7.96 11.29
C HIS A 159 13.24 -7.42 10.47
N THR A 160 12.19 -6.95 11.15
CA THR A 160 10.95 -6.27 10.68
C THR A 160 9.70 -7.07 11.06
N SER A 161 9.06 -6.66 12.16
CA SER A 161 7.61 -6.77 12.28
C SER A 161 7.03 -5.48 11.72
N ALA A 162 6.43 -5.55 10.53
CA ALA A 162 5.50 -4.56 10.00
C ALA A 162 4.67 -5.20 8.87
N VAL A 163 3.37 -5.36 9.14
CA VAL A 163 2.23 -5.78 8.29
C VAL A 163 2.07 -7.29 8.06
N VAL A 164 0.83 -7.72 8.33
CA VAL A 164 0.32 -9.08 8.51
C VAL A 164 0.65 -10.01 7.34
N GLY A 165 1.79 -10.67 7.45
CA GLY A 165 2.23 -11.77 6.61
C GLY A 165 2.99 -12.79 7.45
N GLY A 166 2.31 -13.44 8.39
CA GLY A 166 2.90 -14.45 9.29
C GLY A 166 2.77 -14.18 10.79
N ASP A 167 2.02 -13.15 11.21
CA ASP A 167 1.74 -12.91 12.63
C ASP A 167 0.75 -13.93 13.19
N THR A 168 1.01 -14.38 14.42
CA THR A 168 0.06 -15.18 15.19
C THR A 168 -0.85 -14.27 16.00
N LEU A 169 -2.05 -14.75 16.38
CA LEU A 169 -2.92 -14.02 17.30
C LEU A 169 -2.20 -13.60 18.60
N SER A 170 -1.21 -14.37 19.03
CA SER A 170 -0.37 -14.04 20.20
C SER A 170 0.50 -12.81 20.00
N LEU A 171 1.05 -12.63 18.79
CA LEU A 171 1.87 -11.45 18.47
C LEU A 171 1.02 -10.19 18.42
N ILE A 172 -0.19 -10.30 17.83
CA ILE A 172 -1.16 -9.19 17.78
C ILE A 172 -1.63 -8.83 19.19
N ALA A 173 -2.03 -9.83 19.99
CA ALA A 173 -2.44 -9.59 21.37
C ALA A 173 -1.36 -8.89 22.19
N ARG A 174 -0.10 -9.29 22.01
CA ARG A 174 1.06 -8.68 22.67
C ARG A 174 1.27 -7.23 22.23
N ALA A 175 1.22 -6.94 20.93
CA ALA A 175 1.37 -5.60 20.38
C ALA A 175 0.28 -4.62 20.87
N HIS A 176 -0.88 -5.15 21.28
CA HIS A 176 -2.01 -4.37 21.76
C HIS A 176 -2.26 -4.49 23.27
N GLY A 177 -1.37 -5.16 24.02
CA GLY A 177 -1.52 -5.39 25.47
C GLY A 177 -2.84 -6.08 25.86
N ILE A 178 -3.39 -6.91 24.98
CA ILE A 178 -4.66 -7.62 25.18
C ILE A 178 -4.41 -8.84 26.07
N GLY A 179 -5.19 -8.97 27.15
CA GLY A 179 -5.13 -10.11 28.07
C GLY A 179 -4.54 -9.80 29.46
N PRO A 180 -3.39 -9.10 29.61
CA PRO A 180 -2.81 -8.82 30.92
C PRO A 180 -3.76 -8.07 31.86
N ALA A 181 -4.45 -7.03 31.39
CA ALA A 181 -5.36 -6.24 32.21
C ALA A 181 -6.58 -7.04 32.67
N GLU A 182 -7.18 -7.81 31.76
CA GLU A 182 -8.32 -8.67 32.08
C GLU A 182 -7.92 -9.79 33.04
N LEU A 183 -6.78 -10.42 32.82
CA LEU A 183 -6.25 -11.43 33.72
C LEU A 183 -5.92 -10.86 35.11
N ALA A 184 -5.32 -9.67 35.17
CA ALA A 184 -5.06 -8.97 36.42
C ALA A 184 -6.35 -8.69 37.18
N ALA A 185 -7.37 -8.14 36.50
CA ALA A 185 -8.67 -7.83 37.07
C ALA A 185 -9.38 -9.07 37.61
N LEU A 186 -9.40 -10.16 36.84
CA LEU A 186 -9.98 -11.44 37.25
C LEU A 186 -9.36 -11.99 38.54
N ASN A 187 -8.06 -11.72 38.75
CA ASN A 187 -7.32 -12.21 39.89
C ASN A 187 -7.17 -11.18 41.02
N ASN A 188 -7.75 -9.98 40.88
CA ASN A 188 -7.56 -8.85 41.81
C ASN A 188 -6.08 -8.54 42.06
N LEU A 189 -5.27 -8.62 41.02
CA LEU A 189 -3.83 -8.34 41.05
C LEU A 189 -3.54 -7.08 40.24
N PRO A 190 -2.44 -6.35 40.54
CA PRO A 190 -1.96 -5.32 39.64
C PRO A 190 -1.43 -5.95 38.34
N VAL A 191 -1.56 -5.24 37.23
CA VAL A 191 -0.99 -5.65 35.93
C VAL A 191 0.53 -5.76 36.02
N GLU A 192 1.14 -4.79 36.70
CA GLU A 192 2.57 -4.73 36.96
C GLU A 192 2.93 -5.32 38.32
N GLY A 193 3.94 -6.19 38.36
CA GLY A 193 4.44 -6.80 39.60
C GLY A 193 4.83 -8.27 39.44
N THR A 194 5.51 -8.80 40.46
CA THR A 194 5.97 -10.20 40.47
C THR A 194 5.02 -11.12 41.24
N LEU A 195 4.81 -12.30 40.69
CA LEU A 195 4.08 -13.41 41.26
C LEU A 195 5.04 -14.30 42.05
N LYS A 196 4.53 -14.84 43.16
CA LYS A 196 5.28 -15.81 44.00
C LYS A 196 5.08 -17.22 43.47
N GLN A 197 6.13 -18.02 43.47
CA GLN A 197 6.03 -19.45 43.17
C GLN A 197 4.97 -20.14 44.03
N GLY A 198 4.17 -21.00 43.41
CA GLY A 198 3.08 -21.74 44.06
C GLY A 198 1.77 -20.96 44.18
N SER A 199 1.74 -19.68 43.81
CA SER A 199 0.49 -18.92 43.71
C SER A 199 -0.39 -19.49 42.60
N THR A 200 -1.70 -19.47 42.80
CA THR A 200 -2.67 -19.89 41.79
C THR A 200 -3.24 -18.65 41.10
N ILE A 201 -3.25 -18.65 39.77
CA ILE A 201 -3.82 -17.62 38.91
C ILE A 201 -4.98 -18.26 38.15
N GLN A 202 -6.17 -17.68 38.28
CA GLN A 202 -7.33 -18.08 37.50
C GLN A 202 -7.25 -17.45 36.11
N LEU A 203 -7.30 -18.27 35.07
CA LEU A 203 -7.40 -17.79 33.69
C LEU A 203 -8.89 -17.62 33.33
N PRO A 204 -9.22 -16.63 32.47
CA PRO A 204 -10.59 -16.41 32.04
C PRO A 204 -11.14 -17.61 31.27
N GLY A 205 -12.45 -17.82 31.38
CA GLY A 205 -13.16 -18.77 30.54
C GLY A 205 -13.16 -18.33 29.08
N PHE A 206 -13.13 -19.30 28.17
CA PHE A 206 -13.13 -19.09 26.72
C PHE A 206 -14.10 -20.08 26.06
N ARG A 207 -14.42 -19.90 24.78
CA ARG A 207 -15.47 -20.69 24.11
C ARG A 207 -15.25 -22.21 24.20
N ALA A 208 -14.01 -22.67 24.13
CA ALA A 208 -13.67 -24.09 24.25
C ALA A 208 -13.68 -24.63 25.70
N ASP A 209 -13.60 -23.76 26.71
CA ASP A 209 -13.68 -24.10 28.14
C ASP A 209 -14.22 -22.90 28.95
N GLN A 210 -15.53 -22.88 29.17
CA GLN A 210 -16.25 -21.72 29.70
C GLN A 210 -15.90 -21.41 31.16
N ASP A 211 -15.41 -22.40 31.91
CA ASP A 211 -15.05 -22.23 33.32
C ASP A 211 -13.59 -21.76 33.48
N GLY A 212 -12.81 -21.77 32.39
CA GLY A 212 -11.38 -21.49 32.41
C GLY A 212 -10.61 -22.51 33.26
N TYR A 213 -9.37 -22.19 33.63
CA TYR A 213 -8.59 -23.07 34.48
C TYR A 213 -7.63 -22.32 35.41
N ALA A 214 -7.28 -22.99 36.50
CA ALA A 214 -6.34 -22.51 37.50
C ALA A 214 -4.90 -22.87 37.08
N TYR A 215 -4.09 -21.85 36.75
CA TYR A 215 -2.66 -21.99 36.55
C TYR A 215 -1.91 -21.86 37.88
N THR A 216 -0.92 -22.72 38.11
CA THR A 216 -0.04 -22.60 39.28
C THR A 216 1.30 -22.02 38.84
N VAL A 217 1.70 -20.90 39.44
CA VAL A 217 2.96 -20.21 39.14
C VAL A 217 4.14 -21.11 39.50
N TYR A 218 4.98 -21.41 38.50
CA TYR A 218 6.07 -22.39 38.68
C TYR A 218 7.40 -21.75 39.10
N LYS A 219 7.59 -20.45 38.87
CA LYS A 219 8.85 -19.75 39.14
C LYS A 219 8.62 -18.48 39.96
N ASP A 220 9.57 -18.16 40.82
CA ASP A 220 9.62 -16.83 41.42
C ASP A 220 9.97 -15.78 40.35
N ASN A 221 9.35 -14.59 40.45
CA ASN A 221 9.48 -13.47 39.52
C ASN A 221 8.78 -13.63 38.16
N GLU A 222 7.78 -14.52 38.08
CA GLU A 222 6.80 -14.50 36.99
C GLU A 222 5.92 -13.24 37.11
N THR A 223 5.27 -12.77 36.03
CA THR A 223 4.40 -11.57 36.05
C THR A 223 3.06 -11.88 35.39
N ILE A 224 2.01 -11.10 35.64
CA ILE A 224 0.70 -11.27 34.98
C ILE A 224 0.84 -11.23 33.46
N THR A 225 1.65 -10.30 32.94
CA THR A 225 1.94 -10.19 31.50
C THR A 225 2.54 -11.48 30.95
N LYS A 226 3.56 -12.06 31.62
CA LYS A 226 4.19 -13.31 31.17
C LYS A 226 3.21 -14.49 31.23
N VAL A 227 2.35 -14.53 32.24
CA VAL A 227 1.30 -15.57 32.34
C VAL A 227 0.28 -15.40 31.21
N ALA A 228 -0.22 -14.19 30.98
CA ALA A 228 -1.16 -13.92 29.90
C ALA A 228 -0.59 -14.33 28.52
N GLU A 229 0.67 -14.01 28.26
CA GLU A 229 1.39 -14.39 27.04
C GLU A 229 1.60 -15.91 26.94
N ALA A 230 2.13 -16.56 27.97
CA ALA A 230 2.43 -17.99 27.97
C ALA A 230 1.17 -18.87 27.88
N HIS A 231 0.03 -18.34 28.33
CA HIS A 231 -1.26 -19.02 28.32
C HIS A 231 -2.20 -18.54 27.20
N PHE A 232 -1.70 -17.74 26.25
CA PHE A 232 -2.45 -17.31 25.07
C PHE A 232 -3.73 -16.53 25.40
N VAL A 233 -3.85 -15.90 26.57
CA VAL A 233 -5.10 -15.26 27.03
C VAL A 233 -5.60 -14.23 26.01
N GLY A 234 -4.72 -13.33 25.57
CA GLY A 234 -5.09 -12.34 24.56
C GLY A 234 -5.42 -12.95 23.20
N ALA A 235 -4.71 -14.01 22.79
CA ALA A 235 -4.99 -14.70 21.53
C ALA A 235 -6.35 -15.41 21.55
N LEU A 236 -6.73 -15.99 22.70
CA LEU A 236 -8.04 -16.62 22.91
C LEU A 236 -9.17 -15.59 22.84
N ILE A 237 -9.00 -14.43 23.48
CA ILE A 237 -9.96 -13.32 23.43
C ILE A 237 -10.17 -12.86 21.98
N ILE A 238 -9.08 -12.64 21.23
CA ILE A 238 -9.19 -12.23 19.82
C ILE A 238 -9.84 -13.34 18.99
N ALA A 239 -9.48 -14.61 19.21
CA ALA A 239 -10.09 -15.73 18.48
C ALA A 239 -11.60 -15.83 18.72
N ASP A 240 -12.04 -15.69 19.98
CA ASP A 240 -13.46 -15.73 20.34
C ASP A 240 -14.24 -14.53 19.82
N LEU A 241 -13.67 -13.34 19.92
CA LEU A 241 -14.26 -12.11 19.36
C LEU A 241 -14.47 -12.24 17.85
N ASN A 242 -13.55 -12.91 17.16
CA ASN A 242 -13.58 -13.11 15.71
C ASN A 242 -14.21 -14.44 15.28
N LYS A 243 -14.77 -15.22 16.22
CA LYS A 243 -15.38 -16.54 15.95
C LYS A 243 -14.43 -17.52 15.23
N LEU A 244 -13.12 -17.37 15.39
CA LEU A 244 -12.12 -18.24 14.77
C LEU A 244 -12.05 -19.56 15.52
N ASP A 245 -12.09 -20.68 14.83
CA ASP A 245 -11.92 -21.98 15.49
C ASP A 245 -10.47 -22.19 15.91
N TYR A 246 -10.26 -22.84 17.06
CA TYR A 246 -8.95 -23.15 17.59
C TYR A 246 -8.99 -24.38 18.50
N SER A 247 -7.84 -25.01 18.69
CA SER A 247 -7.60 -25.97 19.76
C SER A 247 -6.65 -25.40 20.80
N LEU A 248 -6.86 -25.78 22.06
CA LEU A 248 -5.98 -25.44 23.18
C LEU A 248 -5.60 -26.72 23.92
N SER A 249 -4.31 -26.91 24.17
CA SER A 249 -3.79 -28.01 24.98
C SER A 249 -2.91 -27.45 26.09
N VAL A 250 -3.17 -27.85 27.33
CA VAL A 250 -2.36 -27.46 28.49
C VAL A 250 -1.73 -28.70 29.09
N LYS A 251 -0.40 -28.80 29.01
CA LYS A 251 0.36 -29.95 29.58
C LYS A 251 1.51 -29.44 30.43
N ARG A 252 1.51 -29.80 31.72
CA ARG A 252 2.56 -29.45 32.71
C ARG A 252 2.84 -27.94 32.78
N GLY A 253 1.81 -27.10 32.70
CA GLY A 253 1.96 -25.64 32.76
C GLY A 253 2.35 -24.97 31.44
N VAL A 254 2.52 -25.73 30.35
CA VAL A 254 2.73 -25.18 29.01
C VAL A 254 1.42 -25.27 28.24
N ALA A 255 0.91 -24.11 27.80
CA ALA A 255 -0.20 -24.04 26.88
C ALA A 255 0.32 -24.07 25.43
N THR A 256 -0.44 -24.70 24.54
CA THR A 256 -0.24 -24.63 23.09
C THR A 256 -1.60 -24.36 22.45
N MET A 257 -1.66 -23.34 21.60
CA MET A 257 -2.84 -22.97 20.84
C MET A 257 -2.57 -23.20 19.35
N GLU A 258 -3.53 -23.80 18.64
CA GLU A 258 -3.49 -23.97 17.18
C GLU A 258 -4.80 -23.45 16.59
N LEU A 259 -4.72 -22.54 15.62
CA LEU A 259 -5.89 -22.10 14.88
C LEU A 259 -6.38 -23.23 13.98
N LEU A 260 -7.69 -23.29 13.78
CA LEU A 260 -8.33 -24.27 12.94
C LEU A 260 -9.12 -23.59 11.81
N THR A 261 -9.29 -24.31 10.72
CA THR A 261 -10.25 -24.00 9.67
C THR A 261 -11.66 -24.44 10.11
N ALA A 262 -12.70 -23.98 9.40
CA ALA A 262 -14.09 -24.32 9.73
C ALA A 262 -14.40 -25.84 9.66
N ASP A 263 -13.60 -26.59 8.90
CA ASP A 263 -13.63 -28.06 8.81
C ASP A 263 -12.73 -28.76 9.85
N GLY A 264 -12.17 -28.00 10.79
CA GLY A 264 -11.41 -28.50 11.93
C GLY A 264 -9.96 -28.91 11.60
N GLN A 265 -9.42 -28.50 10.45
CA GLN A 265 -8.02 -28.76 10.11
C GLN A 265 -7.10 -27.67 10.67
N PRO A 266 -5.82 -27.99 10.96
CA PRO A 266 -4.84 -26.99 11.35
C PRO A 266 -4.74 -25.86 10.34
N ARG A 267 -4.88 -24.64 10.82
CA ARG A 267 -4.72 -23.42 10.06
C ARG A 267 -3.34 -22.84 10.36
N ALA A 268 -2.55 -22.63 9.32
CA ALA A 268 -1.15 -22.22 9.41
C ALA A 268 -0.91 -20.82 10.03
N GLY A 269 -1.98 -20.06 10.31
CA GLY A 269 -1.92 -18.73 10.90
C GLY A 269 -3.00 -17.83 10.35
N LEU A 270 -2.79 -16.52 10.46
CA LEU A 270 -3.62 -15.53 9.79
C LEU A 270 -3.13 -15.33 8.36
N PHE A 271 -4.06 -15.24 7.41
CA PHE A 271 -3.78 -14.96 6.02
C PHE A 271 -3.71 -13.45 5.79
N PRO A 272 -2.85 -12.98 4.86
CA PRO A 272 -2.78 -11.57 4.48
C PRO A 272 -4.15 -11.03 4.06
N GLY A 273 -4.51 -9.86 4.57
CA GLY A 273 -5.82 -9.23 4.33
C GLY A 273 -6.94 -9.70 5.25
N GLU A 274 -6.68 -10.65 6.17
CA GLU A 274 -7.66 -10.99 7.20
C GLU A 274 -7.80 -9.88 8.23
N VAL A 275 -9.01 -9.35 8.31
CA VAL A 275 -9.38 -8.30 9.23
C VAL A 275 -9.83 -8.94 10.54
N LEU A 276 -9.22 -8.51 11.65
CA LEU A 276 -9.57 -8.96 12.98
C LEU A 276 -10.19 -7.82 13.79
N ALA A 277 -11.34 -8.09 14.39
CA ALA A 277 -11.88 -7.29 15.47
C ALA A 277 -10.95 -7.37 16.69
N LEU A 278 -10.59 -6.21 17.24
CA LEU A 278 -9.92 -6.11 18.52
C LEU A 278 -10.92 -5.69 19.62
N PRO A 279 -10.67 -6.04 20.89
CA PRO A 279 -11.50 -5.59 21.99
C PRO A 279 -11.59 -4.05 22.06
N ALA A 280 -12.75 -3.55 22.49
CA ALA A 280 -12.96 -2.11 22.66
C ALA A 280 -11.93 -1.52 23.64
N GLY A 281 -11.30 -0.40 23.25
CA GLY A 281 -10.26 0.26 24.05
C GLY A 281 -8.85 -0.30 23.85
N ALA A 282 -8.63 -1.19 22.88
CA ALA A 282 -7.29 -1.61 22.48
C ALA A 282 -6.45 -0.40 22.03
N VAL A 283 -5.23 -0.32 22.57
CA VAL A 283 -4.21 0.66 22.20
C VAL A 283 -3.07 -0.06 21.47
N TYR A 284 -2.28 0.65 20.68
CA TYR A 284 -1.07 0.12 20.05
C TYR A 284 0.15 0.47 20.91
N PHE A 285 0.94 -0.52 21.32
CA PHE A 285 2.19 -0.26 22.03
C PHE A 285 3.30 0.05 21.02
N VAL A 286 3.87 1.24 21.16
CA VAL A 286 4.94 1.73 20.27
C VAL A 286 6.19 0.90 20.49
N THR A 287 6.80 0.49 19.39
CA THR A 287 8.06 -0.24 19.35
C THR A 287 9.18 0.65 18.80
N ALA A 288 10.42 0.29 19.13
CA ALA A 288 11.58 1.06 18.68
C ALA A 288 11.66 1.06 17.15
N GLY A 289 11.75 2.25 16.55
CA GLY A 289 11.79 2.45 15.10
C GLY A 289 10.41 2.57 14.44
N ASP A 290 9.31 2.59 15.19
CA ASP A 290 8.00 2.93 14.64
C ASP A 290 7.98 4.38 14.15
N THR A 291 7.38 4.61 12.98
CA THR A 291 7.08 5.94 12.45
C THR A 291 5.56 6.11 12.32
N VAL A 292 5.06 7.35 12.33
CA VAL A 292 3.62 7.61 12.14
C VAL A 292 3.09 7.01 10.82
N PRO A 293 3.77 7.17 9.66
CA PRO A 293 3.37 6.51 8.42
C PRO A 293 3.29 4.98 8.53
N ALA A 294 4.30 4.34 9.12
CA ALA A 294 4.37 2.89 9.19
C ALA A 294 3.28 2.28 10.09
N VAL A 295 2.94 2.95 11.20
CA VAL A 295 1.85 2.53 12.09
C VAL A 295 0.49 2.77 11.41
N ALA A 296 0.30 3.93 10.77
CA ALA A 296 -0.95 4.26 10.09
C ALA A 296 -1.24 3.28 8.94
N GLU A 297 -0.24 2.99 8.11
CA GLU A 297 -0.33 2.02 7.01
C GLU A 297 -0.69 0.62 7.53
N ARG A 298 -0.02 0.15 8.60
CA ARG A 298 -0.28 -1.16 9.22
C ARG A 298 -1.72 -1.33 9.70
N HIS A 299 -2.35 -0.24 10.11
CA HIS A 299 -3.71 -0.23 10.64
C HIS A 299 -4.75 0.21 9.61
N GLY A 300 -4.35 0.46 8.35
CA GLY A 300 -5.27 0.85 7.27
C GLY A 300 -5.95 2.19 7.52
N ILE A 301 -5.27 3.12 8.20
CA ILE A 301 -5.76 4.46 8.56
C ILE A 301 -4.81 5.51 7.99
N THR A 302 -5.26 6.77 7.91
CA THR A 302 -4.38 7.86 7.50
C THR A 302 -3.48 8.31 8.65
N GLU A 303 -2.30 8.83 8.31
CA GLU A 303 -1.41 9.47 9.29
C GLU A 303 -2.11 10.58 10.08
N GLN A 304 -2.97 11.34 9.42
CA GLN A 304 -3.71 12.43 10.04
C GLN A 304 -4.70 11.90 11.09
N GLN A 305 -5.46 10.84 10.77
CA GLN A 305 -6.35 10.19 11.74
C GLN A 305 -5.58 9.66 12.96
N LEU A 306 -4.38 9.11 12.76
CA LEU A 306 -3.54 8.65 13.86
C LEU A 306 -3.02 9.82 14.71
N LYS A 307 -2.61 10.93 14.08
CA LYS A 307 -2.15 12.16 14.76
C LYS A 307 -3.26 12.87 15.52
N ASP A 308 -4.48 12.93 14.98
CA ASP A 308 -5.62 13.61 15.59
C ASP A 308 -6.07 12.95 16.92
N LEU A 309 -5.79 11.65 17.07
CA LEU A 309 -6.09 10.89 18.29
C LEU A 309 -4.98 10.91 19.33
N ASN A 310 -3.78 11.36 18.94
CA ASN A 310 -2.56 11.24 19.73
C ASN A 310 -1.76 12.55 19.72
N ASP A 311 -2.06 13.44 20.66
CA ASP A 311 -1.40 14.75 20.80
C ASP A 311 0.14 14.65 20.82
N ALA A 312 0.69 13.58 21.38
CA ALA A 312 2.14 13.38 21.50
C ALA A 312 2.89 13.18 20.17
N ILE A 313 2.18 12.83 19.08
CA ILE A 313 2.77 12.62 17.75
C ILE A 313 2.26 13.61 16.71
N LYS A 314 1.42 14.56 17.12
CA LYS A 314 0.68 15.47 16.24
C LYS A 314 1.60 16.33 15.37
N ASP A 315 2.68 16.82 15.96
CA ASP A 315 3.63 17.73 15.33
C ASP A 315 4.88 17.02 14.80
N LEU A 316 4.87 15.67 14.72
CA LEU A 316 6.00 14.94 14.16
C LEU A 316 6.10 15.17 12.65
N GLU A 317 7.32 15.46 12.21
CA GLU A 317 7.67 15.54 10.80
C GLU A 317 7.39 14.21 10.08
N PRO A 318 7.10 14.22 8.77
CA PRO A 318 6.97 13.00 7.98
C PRO A 318 8.20 12.11 8.12
N ASP A 319 7.98 10.80 8.27
CA ASP A 319 9.01 9.76 8.48
C ASP A 319 9.84 9.87 9.78
N ALA A 320 9.54 10.81 10.67
CA ALA A 320 10.18 10.85 11.98
C ALA A 320 9.80 9.61 12.82
N GLU A 321 10.80 9.05 13.50
CA GLU A 321 10.55 8.02 14.51
C GLU A 321 9.69 8.58 15.64
N ILE A 322 8.75 7.77 16.11
CA ILE A 322 7.92 8.09 17.26
C ILE A 322 8.84 8.11 18.50
N PRO A 323 8.87 9.21 19.28
CA PRO A 323 9.75 9.32 20.43
C PRO A 323 9.54 8.18 21.42
N ALA A 324 10.64 7.67 21.99
CA ALA A 324 10.60 6.52 22.91
C ALA A 324 9.80 6.80 24.20
N GLU A 325 9.47 8.06 24.50
CA GLU A 325 8.60 8.41 25.62
C GLU A 325 7.11 8.15 25.33
N VAL A 326 6.73 8.06 24.06
CA VAL A 326 5.37 7.71 23.62
C VAL A 326 5.27 6.19 23.59
N THR A 327 4.72 5.61 24.65
CA THR A 327 4.66 4.15 24.81
C THR A 327 3.41 3.52 24.18
N GLU A 328 2.36 4.32 23.94
CA GLU A 328 1.05 3.86 23.51
C GLU A 328 0.40 4.85 22.53
N LEU A 329 -0.33 4.34 21.53
CA LEU A 329 -1.13 5.11 20.58
C LEU A 329 -2.58 4.63 20.56
N LYS A 330 -3.51 5.58 20.51
CA LYS A 330 -4.95 5.34 20.28
C LYS A 330 -5.22 5.20 18.78
N LEU A 331 -6.02 4.20 18.40
CA LEU A 331 -6.44 3.98 17.02
C LEU A 331 -7.91 4.42 16.82
N PRO A 332 -8.31 4.89 15.61
CA PRO A 332 -9.66 5.38 15.34
C PRO A 332 -10.72 4.28 15.36
N LYS A 333 -11.95 4.66 15.74
CA LYS A 333 -13.16 3.87 15.48
C LYS A 333 -13.58 4.15 14.03
N ILE A 334 -13.99 3.12 13.27
CA ILE A 334 -14.31 3.26 11.84
C ILE A 334 -15.80 3.59 11.68
N ASP A 335 -16.08 4.76 11.13
CA ASP A 335 -17.41 5.37 10.96
C ASP A 335 -17.71 5.78 9.49
N GLY A 336 -16.73 5.63 8.59
CA GLY A 336 -16.90 5.90 7.17
C GLY A 336 -15.99 5.08 6.24
N TYR A 337 -16.38 4.95 4.98
CA TYR A 337 -15.67 4.21 3.92
C TYR A 337 -15.57 5.04 2.64
N ILE A 338 -14.39 5.13 2.02
CA ILE A 338 -14.21 5.84 0.74
C ILE A 338 -14.19 4.82 -0.41
N VAL A 339 -15.17 4.92 -1.31
CA VAL A 339 -15.31 4.03 -2.47
C VAL A 339 -14.11 4.16 -3.42
N GLN A 340 -13.49 3.03 -3.77
CA GLN A 340 -12.34 2.94 -4.68
C GLN A 340 -12.68 2.21 -6.00
N GLY A 341 -13.98 2.03 -6.28
CA GLY A 341 -14.49 1.38 -7.49
C GLY A 341 -15.36 0.15 -7.23
N GLN A 342 -15.55 -0.19 -5.95
CA GLN A 342 -16.39 -1.28 -5.47
C GLN A 342 -17.89 -0.94 -5.55
N SER A 343 -18.75 -1.95 -5.73
CA SER A 343 -20.19 -1.81 -5.49
C SER A 343 -20.50 -1.75 -3.98
N LEU A 344 -21.69 -1.30 -3.59
CA LEU A 344 -22.10 -1.31 -2.17
C LEU A 344 -22.09 -2.73 -1.56
N ASP A 345 -22.28 -3.76 -2.38
CA ASP A 345 -22.20 -5.15 -1.95
C ASP A 345 -20.76 -5.59 -1.71
N ASP A 346 -19.84 -5.24 -2.61
CA ASP A 346 -18.41 -5.46 -2.42
C ASP A 346 -17.92 -4.75 -1.15
N VAL A 347 -18.32 -3.49 -0.92
CA VAL A 347 -18.01 -2.74 0.32
C VAL A 347 -18.60 -3.44 1.54
N ALA A 348 -19.87 -3.86 1.50
CA ALA A 348 -20.49 -4.54 2.63
C ALA A 348 -19.83 -5.89 2.95
N GLN A 349 -19.34 -6.60 1.95
CA GLN A 349 -18.59 -7.85 2.15
C GLN A 349 -17.24 -7.62 2.86
N THR A 350 -16.67 -6.41 2.78
CA THR A 350 -15.47 -6.03 3.56
C THR A 350 -15.77 -5.69 5.02
N LEU A 351 -17.05 -5.59 5.41
CA LEU A 351 -17.48 -5.11 6.71
C LEU A 351 -18.31 -6.17 7.45
N SER A 352 -17.93 -6.50 8.67
CA SER A 352 -18.69 -7.43 9.50
C SER A 352 -19.96 -6.79 10.04
N GLY A 353 -21.05 -7.57 10.07
CA GLY A 353 -22.35 -7.11 10.57
C GLY A 353 -23.07 -6.11 9.66
N THR A 354 -22.58 -5.92 8.44
CA THR A 354 -23.02 -4.88 7.52
C THR A 354 -23.51 -5.50 6.21
N THR A 355 -24.54 -4.92 5.59
CA THR A 355 -25.04 -5.34 4.27
C THR A 355 -25.09 -4.14 3.32
N ALA A 356 -25.11 -4.39 2.02
CA ALA A 356 -25.27 -3.33 1.01
C ALA A 356 -26.50 -2.47 1.29
N GLY A 357 -27.59 -3.08 1.77
CA GLY A 357 -28.82 -2.40 2.16
C GLY A 357 -28.64 -1.47 3.36
N MET A 358 -27.87 -1.88 4.37
CA MET A 358 -27.61 -1.07 5.57
C MET A 358 -26.69 0.12 5.24
N ILE A 359 -25.69 -0.08 4.38
CA ILE A 359 -24.85 1.02 3.88
C ILE A 359 -25.71 1.98 3.04
N ALA A 360 -26.57 1.44 2.17
CA ALA A 360 -27.45 2.26 1.34
C ALA A 360 -28.40 3.11 2.19
N GLU A 361 -29.03 2.52 3.22
CA GLU A 361 -29.92 3.23 4.15
C GLU A 361 -29.21 4.34 4.90
N ALA A 362 -27.99 4.08 5.41
CA ALA A 362 -27.16 5.07 6.11
C ALA A 362 -26.74 6.27 5.24
N ASN A 363 -26.80 6.13 3.91
CA ASN A 363 -26.36 7.13 2.94
C ASN A 363 -27.48 7.68 2.04
N GLY A 364 -28.74 7.29 2.28
CA GLY A 364 -29.87 7.69 1.43
C GLY A 364 -29.80 7.15 -0.01
N LEU A 365 -29.10 6.04 -0.22
CA LEU A 365 -28.92 5.36 -1.50
C LEU A 365 -29.85 4.13 -1.60
N LYS A 366 -29.87 3.48 -2.76
CA LYS A 366 -30.37 2.11 -2.92
C LYS A 366 -29.20 1.13 -3.00
N ALA A 367 -29.39 -0.09 -2.53
CA ALA A 367 -28.34 -1.13 -2.54
C ALA A 367 -27.80 -1.46 -3.95
N SER A 368 -28.56 -1.16 -5.00
CA SER A 368 -28.17 -1.36 -6.41
C SER A 368 -27.48 -0.14 -7.04
N ASP A 369 -27.34 0.96 -6.32
CA ASP A 369 -26.77 2.19 -6.87
C ASP A 369 -25.26 2.01 -7.09
N ILE A 370 -24.78 2.52 -8.22
CA ILE A 370 -23.35 2.54 -8.55
C ILE A 370 -22.77 3.80 -7.92
N VAL A 371 -21.81 3.62 -7.02
CA VAL A 371 -21.18 4.71 -6.26
C VAL A 371 -19.85 5.08 -6.90
N ALA A 372 -19.61 6.38 -7.08
CA ALA A 372 -18.40 6.86 -7.71
C ALA A 372 -17.18 6.68 -6.81
N ILE A 373 -16.01 6.48 -7.43
CA ILE A 373 -14.71 6.50 -6.76
C ILE A 373 -14.54 7.84 -6.02
N GLY A 374 -14.03 7.80 -4.79
CA GLY A 374 -13.85 8.95 -3.91
C GLY A 374 -15.09 9.31 -3.06
N THR A 375 -16.23 8.63 -3.25
CA THR A 375 -17.43 8.87 -2.43
C THR A 375 -17.20 8.36 -1.01
N SER A 376 -17.40 9.23 -0.02
CA SER A 376 -17.39 8.83 1.40
C SER A 376 -18.78 8.35 1.82
N LEU A 377 -18.86 7.09 2.22
CA LEU A 377 -20.05 6.43 2.74
C LEU A 377 -20.01 6.46 4.27
N HIS A 378 -21.07 6.94 4.91
CA HIS A 378 -21.32 6.72 6.33
C HIS A 378 -21.61 5.24 6.58
N LEU A 379 -20.92 4.64 7.54
CA LEU A 379 -21.16 3.25 7.91
C LEU A 379 -22.15 3.17 9.09
N PRO A 380 -23.04 2.16 9.14
CA PRO A 380 -23.86 1.86 10.30
C PRO A 380 -23.04 1.81 11.62
N GLU A 381 -23.65 2.21 12.74
CA GLU A 381 -22.95 2.29 14.05
C GLU A 381 -22.37 0.94 14.53
N ASP A 382 -22.93 -0.16 14.03
CA ASP A 382 -22.55 -1.55 14.30
C ASP A 382 -21.72 -2.18 13.16
N SER A 383 -21.15 -1.36 12.27
CA SER A 383 -20.20 -1.82 11.25
C SER A 383 -18.81 -1.99 11.85
N TRP A 384 -18.21 -3.18 11.66
CA TRP A 384 -16.90 -3.50 12.23
C TRP A 384 -15.94 -4.02 11.15
N GLY A 385 -14.71 -3.52 11.15
CA GLY A 385 -13.62 -3.97 10.28
C GLY A 385 -12.83 -2.81 9.67
N SER A 386 -11.54 -3.00 9.43
CA SER A 386 -10.74 -2.13 8.56
C SER A 386 -11.04 -2.48 7.12
N ALA A 387 -11.46 -1.50 6.32
CA ALA A 387 -11.48 -1.63 4.87
C ALA A 387 -10.12 -2.16 4.39
N ALA A 388 -10.05 -3.44 4.03
CA ALA A 388 -8.93 -3.89 3.23
C ALA A 388 -9.10 -3.24 1.85
N PRO A 389 -8.06 -2.63 1.26
CA PRO A 389 -8.08 -2.39 -0.18
C PRO A 389 -8.06 -3.78 -0.83
N ASP A 390 -9.23 -4.28 -1.18
CA ASP A 390 -9.44 -5.49 -1.95
C ASP A 390 -8.96 -5.26 -3.38
N GLN A 391 -7.64 -5.32 -3.57
CA GLN A 391 -6.98 -5.32 -4.87
C GLN A 391 -7.22 -6.66 -5.59
N ILE A 392 -8.47 -7.01 -5.90
CA ILE A 392 -8.67 -7.72 -7.16
C ILE A 392 -8.30 -6.70 -8.21
N ASN A 393 -7.21 -6.97 -8.94
CA ASN A 393 -6.81 -6.11 -10.04
C ASN A 393 -8.01 -6.01 -10.99
N PRO A 394 -8.66 -4.84 -11.11
CA PRO A 394 -9.86 -4.69 -11.93
C PRO A 394 -9.53 -4.77 -13.42
N GLY A 395 -8.25 -4.95 -13.76
CA GLY A 395 -7.75 -5.02 -15.12
C GLY A 395 -7.61 -3.66 -15.77
N THR A 396 -7.64 -2.57 -15.00
CA THR A 396 -7.57 -1.18 -15.49
C THR A 396 -6.17 -0.79 -15.95
N ALA A 397 -5.14 -1.44 -15.42
CA ALA A 397 -3.78 -1.32 -15.92
C ALA A 397 -3.66 -1.97 -17.31
N CYS A 398 -3.09 -1.24 -18.27
CA CYS A 398 -2.86 -1.70 -19.64
C CYS A 398 -4.13 -2.00 -20.48
N VAL A 399 -5.32 -1.51 -20.12
CA VAL A 399 -6.55 -1.70 -20.91
C VAL A 399 -6.37 -1.25 -22.38
N GLN A 400 -5.54 -0.23 -22.61
CA GLN A 400 -5.15 0.25 -23.94
C GLN A 400 -4.54 -0.82 -24.86
N HIS A 401 -4.03 -1.92 -24.29
CA HIS A 401 -3.47 -3.05 -25.02
C HIS A 401 -4.43 -4.26 -25.10
N ALA A 402 -5.53 -4.23 -24.35
CA ALA A 402 -6.54 -5.30 -24.29
C ALA A 402 -7.73 -5.04 -25.22
N VAL A 403 -7.99 -3.79 -25.60
CA VAL A 403 -9.05 -3.40 -26.54
C VAL A 403 -8.51 -2.51 -27.66
N PRO A 404 -9.17 -2.44 -28.84
CA PRO A 404 -8.80 -1.50 -29.88
C PRO A 404 -8.77 -0.06 -29.37
N ALA A 405 -7.86 0.77 -29.87
CA ALA A 405 -7.67 2.15 -29.42
C ALA A 405 -8.97 3.00 -29.47
N SER A 406 -9.82 2.75 -30.49
CA SER A 406 -11.13 3.40 -30.61
C SER A 406 -12.11 3.04 -29.50
N VAL A 407 -12.01 1.82 -28.95
CA VAL A 407 -12.80 1.38 -27.80
C VAL A 407 -12.21 1.97 -26.53
N PHE A 408 -10.88 1.89 -26.36
CA PHE A 408 -10.18 2.44 -25.19
C PHE A 408 -10.48 3.93 -24.97
N GLN A 409 -10.52 4.73 -26.03
CA GLN A 409 -10.83 6.17 -25.99
C GLN A 409 -12.26 6.50 -25.55
N THR A 410 -13.15 5.50 -25.51
CA THR A 410 -14.57 5.68 -25.14
C THR A 410 -14.92 5.03 -23.80
N LEU A 411 -13.94 4.42 -23.10
CA LEU A 411 -14.16 3.77 -21.81
C LEU A 411 -14.25 4.82 -20.69
N PRO A 412 -15.39 4.93 -19.97
CA PRO A 412 -15.58 5.90 -18.89
C PRO A 412 -14.54 5.72 -17.79
N GLY A 413 -13.85 6.80 -17.40
CA GLY A 413 -12.86 6.79 -16.30
C GLY A 413 -11.52 6.09 -16.60
N ILE A 414 -11.30 5.58 -17.81
CA ILE A 414 -10.06 4.87 -18.20
C ILE A 414 -9.44 5.47 -19.48
N GLY A 415 -10.27 5.83 -20.46
CA GLY A 415 -9.83 6.69 -21.55
C GLY A 415 -9.63 8.10 -21.03
N THR A 416 -8.49 8.72 -21.32
CA THR A 416 -8.39 10.18 -21.18
C THR A 416 -9.42 10.78 -22.13
N ALA A 417 -10.49 11.35 -21.59
CA ALA A 417 -11.32 12.27 -22.35
C ALA A 417 -10.35 13.26 -23.00
N THR A 418 -10.43 13.41 -24.32
CA THR A 418 -9.65 14.42 -25.04
C THR A 418 -9.82 15.74 -24.29
N PRO A 419 -8.76 16.36 -23.77
CA PRO A 419 -8.88 17.61 -23.04
C PRO A 419 -9.73 18.57 -23.87
N ALA A 420 -10.74 19.19 -23.25
CA ALA A 420 -11.55 20.19 -23.93
C ALA A 420 -10.59 21.17 -24.61
N THR A 421 -10.80 21.38 -25.92
CA THR A 421 -9.93 22.25 -26.70
C THR A 421 -10.02 23.64 -26.10
N GLU A 422 -8.89 24.34 -25.98
CA GLU A 422 -8.87 25.68 -25.38
C GLU A 422 -9.93 26.57 -26.06
N PRO A 423 -10.89 27.13 -25.30
CA PRO A 423 -11.93 27.99 -25.85
C PRO A 423 -11.36 29.37 -26.21
N ASP A 424 -12.02 30.06 -27.15
CA ASP A 424 -11.72 31.45 -27.47
C ASP A 424 -11.99 32.37 -26.25
N GLU A 425 -11.23 33.47 -26.14
CA GLU A 425 -11.41 34.46 -25.08
C GLU A 425 -12.84 35.04 -25.10
N PRO A 426 -13.58 35.01 -23.98
CA PRO A 426 -14.89 35.64 -23.89
C PRO A 426 -14.82 37.16 -24.15
N THR A 427 -15.79 37.71 -24.89
CA THR A 427 -15.80 39.14 -25.24
C THR A 427 -16.32 40.05 -24.14
N GLU A 428 -17.10 39.52 -23.20
CA GLU A 428 -17.73 40.28 -22.12
C GLU A 428 -17.00 40.06 -20.80
N ILE A 429 -16.85 41.14 -20.02
CA ILE A 429 -16.26 41.08 -18.67
C ILE A 429 -17.38 40.80 -17.67
N SER A 430 -17.28 39.69 -16.96
CA SER A 430 -18.23 39.29 -15.93
C SER A 430 -17.91 39.92 -14.58
N ALA A 431 -18.95 40.35 -13.87
CA ALA A 431 -18.83 41.06 -12.58
C ALA A 431 -18.96 40.13 -11.37
N LYS A 432 -19.71 39.02 -11.50
CA LYS A 432 -19.88 38.00 -10.46
C LYS A 432 -19.58 36.63 -11.03
N VAL A 433 -18.60 35.95 -10.44
CA VAL A 433 -18.20 34.61 -10.87
C VAL A 433 -18.11 33.68 -9.68
N THR A 434 -18.81 32.55 -9.79
CA THR A 434 -18.67 31.40 -8.89
C THR A 434 -18.29 30.19 -9.73
N ILE A 435 -17.27 29.45 -9.30
CA ILE A 435 -16.84 28.22 -9.94
C ILE A 435 -17.19 27.06 -9.02
N PHE A 436 -18.03 26.16 -9.50
CA PHE A 436 -18.47 25.00 -8.74
C PHE A 436 -17.65 23.78 -9.10
N ALA A 437 -17.10 23.11 -8.10
CA ALA A 437 -16.57 21.75 -8.24
C ALA A 437 -17.73 20.77 -8.06
N THR A 438 -18.42 20.42 -9.14
CA THR A 438 -19.61 19.56 -9.08
C THR A 438 -19.29 18.11 -9.39
N GLN A 439 -20.15 17.21 -8.93
CA GLN A 439 -20.13 15.81 -9.32
C GLN A 439 -21.35 15.54 -10.22
N THR A 440 -21.15 15.58 -11.53
CA THR A 440 -22.20 15.21 -12.49
C THR A 440 -21.88 13.81 -12.98
N VAL A 441 -22.51 12.80 -12.38
CA VAL A 441 -22.23 11.37 -12.67
C VAL A 441 -22.21 11.14 -14.20
N PRO A 442 -21.14 10.56 -14.76
CA PRO A 442 -20.02 9.85 -14.10
C PRO A 442 -18.75 10.66 -13.81
N GLU A 443 -18.77 12.00 -13.94
CA GLU A 443 -17.57 12.86 -13.91
C GLU A 443 -17.58 13.87 -12.73
N PHE A 444 -16.38 14.38 -12.41
CA PHE A 444 -16.20 15.59 -11.62
C PHE A 444 -15.95 16.75 -12.59
N ASP A 445 -16.57 17.89 -12.32
CA ASP A 445 -16.62 18.98 -13.27
C ASP A 445 -16.34 20.33 -12.62
N TRP A 446 -15.61 21.19 -13.34
CA TRP A 446 -15.70 22.63 -13.14
C TRP A 446 -16.90 23.18 -13.92
N ILE A 447 -17.84 23.77 -13.20
CA ILE A 447 -18.93 24.57 -13.79
C ILE A 447 -18.70 26.02 -13.42
N ILE A 448 -18.53 26.90 -14.42
CA ILE A 448 -18.37 28.32 -14.20
C ILE A 448 -19.74 28.99 -14.30
N GLU A 449 -20.18 29.63 -13.22
CA GLU A 449 -21.35 30.51 -13.22
C GLU A 449 -20.90 31.97 -13.26
N ALA A 450 -21.15 32.63 -14.38
CA ALA A 450 -20.80 34.01 -14.62
C ALA A 450 -22.07 34.86 -14.81
N ASP A 451 -22.26 35.86 -13.95
CA ASP A 451 -23.42 36.76 -13.92
C ASP A 451 -24.78 36.04 -13.96
N GLY A 452 -24.85 34.87 -13.31
CA GLY A 452 -26.06 34.05 -13.22
C GLY A 452 -26.26 33.06 -14.38
N VAL A 453 -25.29 32.94 -15.29
CA VAL A 453 -25.30 31.98 -16.40
C VAL A 453 -24.25 30.89 -16.15
N ARG A 454 -24.66 29.63 -16.16
CA ARG A 454 -23.77 28.47 -15.97
C ARG A 454 -23.22 27.97 -17.31
N SER A 455 -21.94 27.64 -17.33
CA SER A 455 -21.30 26.95 -18.44
C SER A 455 -21.69 25.48 -18.51
N GLU A 456 -21.41 24.86 -19.65
CA GLU A 456 -21.32 23.40 -19.72
C GLU A 456 -20.17 22.89 -18.82
N PRO A 457 -20.30 21.67 -18.25
CA PRO A 457 -19.24 21.03 -17.48
C PRO A 457 -17.91 20.97 -18.23
N ASN A 458 -16.81 21.32 -17.54
CA ASN A 458 -15.42 21.27 -18.03
C ASN A 458 -15.10 22.04 -19.32
N ALA A 459 -16.05 22.85 -19.81
CA ALA A 459 -15.92 23.68 -21.01
C ALA A 459 -16.04 25.18 -20.68
N GLY A 460 -16.10 25.54 -19.40
CA GLY A 460 -16.31 26.91 -18.96
C GLY A 460 -15.13 27.83 -19.22
N ALA A 461 -15.43 29.00 -19.80
CA ALA A 461 -14.52 30.11 -19.99
C ALA A 461 -15.16 31.38 -19.43
N VAL A 462 -14.39 32.19 -18.70
CA VAL A 462 -14.86 33.48 -18.19
C VAL A 462 -13.78 34.55 -18.30
N LYS A 463 -14.20 35.78 -18.55
CA LYS A 463 -13.35 36.95 -18.54
C LYS A 463 -13.76 37.88 -17.40
N VAL A 464 -12.80 38.33 -16.60
CA VAL A 464 -13.00 39.17 -15.41
C VAL A 464 -12.04 40.35 -15.39
N ALA A 465 -12.38 41.41 -14.67
CA ALA A 465 -11.46 42.54 -14.47
C ALA A 465 -10.43 42.21 -13.38
N LYS A 466 -9.25 42.81 -13.45
CA LYS A 466 -8.26 42.78 -12.36
C LYS A 466 -8.89 43.16 -11.01
N GLY A 467 -8.57 42.38 -9.98
CA GLY A 467 -9.08 42.55 -8.62
C GLY A 467 -10.43 41.85 -8.39
N THR A 468 -10.97 41.14 -9.38
CA THR A 468 -12.19 40.34 -9.20
C THR A 468 -11.92 39.17 -8.25
N GLU A 469 -12.82 39.01 -7.29
CA GLU A 469 -12.88 37.86 -6.39
C GLU A 469 -13.75 36.77 -7.02
N ILE A 470 -13.16 35.59 -7.21
CA ILE A 470 -13.87 34.42 -7.71
C ILE A 470 -14.04 33.44 -6.56
N ARG A 471 -15.29 33.08 -6.26
CA ARG A 471 -15.63 32.07 -5.27
C ARG A 471 -15.58 30.69 -5.92
N PHE A 472 -14.83 29.78 -5.32
CA PHE A 472 -14.83 28.37 -5.65
C PHE A 472 -15.60 27.62 -4.59
N GLU A 473 -16.62 26.87 -4.99
CA GLU A 473 -17.53 26.18 -4.08
C GLU A 473 -17.59 24.70 -4.41
N ASN A 474 -17.51 23.87 -3.38
CA ASN A 474 -17.53 22.43 -3.53
C ASN A 474 -18.96 21.88 -3.53
N GLY A 475 -19.25 21.08 -4.54
CA GLY A 475 -20.45 20.25 -4.60
C GLY A 475 -20.27 18.90 -3.94
N ALA A 476 -19.08 18.29 -4.01
CA ALA A 476 -18.67 17.06 -3.32
C ALA A 476 -17.22 16.68 -3.66
N GLY A 477 -16.51 16.03 -2.72
CA GLY A 477 -15.17 15.47 -2.94
C GLY A 477 -14.03 16.47 -2.71
N LEU A 478 -12.79 16.00 -2.63
CA LEU A 478 -11.62 16.86 -2.40
C LEU A 478 -11.13 17.46 -3.73
N HIS A 479 -10.94 18.79 -3.78
CA HIS A 479 -10.52 19.48 -5.01
C HIS A 479 -9.40 20.48 -4.77
N THR A 480 -8.40 20.43 -5.66
CA THR A 480 -7.36 21.46 -5.77
C THR A 480 -7.82 22.57 -6.70
N ILE A 481 -7.39 23.80 -6.45
CA ILE A 481 -7.46 24.88 -7.43
C ILE A 481 -6.07 25.05 -8.02
N THR A 482 -5.84 24.47 -9.19
CA THR A 482 -4.55 24.55 -9.87
C THR A 482 -4.66 25.51 -11.03
N LEU A 483 -3.91 26.62 -10.98
CA LEU A 483 -3.91 27.66 -12.01
C LEU A 483 -2.60 27.59 -12.78
N ASN A 484 -2.67 27.29 -14.08
CA ASN A 484 -1.51 27.11 -14.95
C ASN A 484 -0.46 26.12 -14.40
N GLY A 485 -0.92 25.07 -13.71
CA GLY A 485 -0.05 24.06 -13.10
C GLY A 485 0.53 24.42 -11.74
N VAL A 486 0.16 25.56 -11.17
CA VAL A 486 0.53 25.95 -9.80
C VAL A 486 -0.68 25.78 -8.89
N ASP A 487 -0.53 24.95 -7.86
CA ASP A 487 -1.57 24.69 -6.87
C ASP A 487 -1.71 25.88 -5.92
N ASP A 488 -2.90 26.46 -5.86
CA ASP A 488 -3.26 27.44 -4.85
C ASP A 488 -3.79 26.67 -3.64
N LYS A 489 -3.07 26.65 -2.50
CA LYS A 489 -3.47 25.96 -1.26
C LYS A 489 -4.11 26.94 -0.24
N PRO A 490 -4.95 26.48 0.69
CA PRO A 490 -5.37 25.09 0.96
C PRO A 490 -6.45 24.59 -0.01
N ASP A 491 -6.60 23.27 -0.13
CA ASP A 491 -7.62 22.65 -0.98
C ASP A 491 -9.04 23.04 -0.55
N ILE A 492 -9.99 22.93 -1.48
CA ILE A 492 -11.40 23.06 -1.12
C ILE A 492 -11.78 21.77 -0.37
N GLY A 493 -12.25 21.92 0.87
CA GLY A 493 -12.59 20.79 1.73
C GLY A 493 -13.66 19.89 1.12
N PRO A 494 -13.78 18.63 1.59
CA PRO A 494 -14.59 17.60 0.93
C PRO A 494 -16.11 17.77 1.13
N ALA A 495 -16.56 18.66 2.01
CA ALA A 495 -17.97 18.81 2.34
C ALA A 495 -18.70 19.69 1.32
N VAL A 496 -19.97 19.37 1.09
CA VAL A 496 -20.84 20.19 0.24
C VAL A 496 -20.95 21.60 0.84
N GLY A 497 -20.67 22.61 0.03
CA GLY A 497 -20.69 24.02 0.43
C GLY A 497 -19.36 24.54 0.99
N ASP A 498 -18.34 23.69 1.15
CA ASP A 498 -16.98 24.15 1.41
C ASP A 498 -16.55 25.08 0.28
N ALA A 499 -15.97 26.22 0.62
CA ALA A 499 -15.67 27.23 -0.38
C ALA A 499 -14.49 28.11 0.00
N ARG A 500 -13.86 28.66 -1.03
CA ARG A 500 -12.77 29.63 -0.91
C ARG A 500 -12.87 30.68 -1.99
N THR A 501 -12.27 31.83 -1.74
CA THR A 501 -12.26 32.94 -2.68
C THR A 501 -10.83 33.25 -3.07
N ILE A 502 -10.59 33.45 -4.37
CA ILE A 502 -9.30 33.90 -4.91
C ILE A 502 -9.50 35.24 -5.59
N THR A 503 -8.63 36.20 -5.25
CA THR A 503 -8.59 37.51 -5.92
C THR A 503 -7.58 37.49 -7.06
N PHE A 504 -8.05 37.70 -8.29
CA PHE A 504 -7.19 37.70 -9.48
C PHE A 504 -6.61 39.09 -9.74
N ASN A 505 -5.40 39.33 -9.20
CA ASN A 505 -4.74 40.65 -9.25
C ASN A 505 -3.78 40.85 -10.44
N GLU A 506 -3.48 39.79 -11.19
CA GLU A 506 -2.56 39.85 -12.33
C GLU A 506 -3.32 39.60 -13.62
N PRO A 507 -3.14 40.46 -14.65
CA PRO A 507 -3.75 40.23 -15.95
C PRO A 507 -3.11 39.00 -16.60
N GLY A 508 -3.91 38.21 -17.31
CA GLY A 508 -3.43 37.00 -17.95
C GLY A 508 -4.50 35.94 -18.13
N LYS A 509 -4.09 34.82 -18.70
CA LYS A 509 -4.92 33.63 -18.90
C LYS A 509 -4.53 32.57 -17.88
N PHE A 510 -5.51 32.03 -17.18
CA PHE A 510 -5.34 30.98 -16.18
C PHE A 510 -6.15 29.75 -16.58
N LYS A 511 -5.44 28.67 -16.89
CA LYS A 511 -6.05 27.34 -17.03
C LYS A 511 -6.28 26.78 -15.64
N LEU A 512 -7.53 26.56 -15.30
CA LEU A 512 -7.97 25.91 -14.08
C LEU A 512 -7.98 24.40 -14.28
N THR A 513 -7.33 23.67 -13.39
CA THR A 513 -7.36 22.20 -13.31
C THR A 513 -7.50 21.72 -11.87
N CYS A 514 -7.84 20.44 -11.70
CA CYS A 514 -7.76 19.73 -10.42
C CYS A 514 -6.71 18.61 -10.54
N VAL A 515 -5.75 18.54 -9.61
CA VAL A 515 -4.73 17.48 -9.54
C VAL A 515 -5.36 16.11 -9.30
N TYR A 516 -6.40 16.05 -8.46
CA TYR A 516 -7.10 14.80 -8.14
C TYR A 516 -7.93 14.31 -9.32
N HIS A 517 -8.46 15.24 -10.14
CA HIS A 517 -9.31 14.94 -11.28
C HIS A 517 -8.83 15.74 -12.51
N PRO A 518 -7.79 15.25 -13.23
CA PRO A 518 -7.16 16.03 -14.32
C PRO A 518 -8.08 16.37 -15.49
N ALA A 519 -9.23 15.69 -15.59
CA ALA A 519 -10.28 15.98 -16.57
C ALA A 519 -11.05 17.28 -16.26
N MET A 520 -11.01 17.74 -15.01
CA MET A 520 -11.66 19.00 -14.61
C MET A 520 -10.90 20.17 -15.24
N THR A 521 -11.50 20.87 -16.19
CA THR A 521 -10.87 22.00 -16.89
C THR A 521 -11.76 23.24 -16.92
N GLY A 522 -11.15 24.40 -16.75
CA GLY A 522 -11.79 25.70 -16.97
C GLY A 522 -10.77 26.76 -17.35
N TRP A 523 -11.24 27.89 -17.86
CA TRP A 523 -10.37 29.00 -18.26
C TRP A 523 -10.85 30.34 -17.73
N ILE A 524 -9.91 31.11 -17.18
CA ILE A 524 -10.16 32.43 -16.60
C ILE A 524 -9.22 33.42 -17.30
N TRP A 525 -9.79 34.43 -17.96
CA TRP A 525 -9.07 35.58 -18.49
C TRP A 525 -9.23 36.76 -17.54
N VAL A 526 -8.13 37.43 -17.25
CA VAL A 526 -8.08 38.61 -16.40
C VAL A 526 -7.56 39.78 -17.22
N GLU A 527 -8.37 40.82 -17.36
CA GLU A 527 -8.03 42.07 -18.06
C GLU A 527 -7.65 43.20 -17.09
#